data_AF-A0A1D1YZH0-F1
#
_entry.id   AF-A0A1D1YZH0-F1
#
_cell.length_a   1.000
_cell.length_b   1.000
_cell.length_c   1.000
_cell.angle_alpha   90.00
_cell.angle_beta   90.00
_cell.angle_gamma   90.00
#
_symmetry.space_group_name_H-M   'P 1'
#
loop_
_entity.id
_entity.type
_entity.pdbx_description
1 polymer ?
#
loop_
_entity_poly.entity_id
_entity_poly.type
_entity_poly.pdbx_seq_one_letter_code
_entity_poly.pdbx_strand_id
1 'polypeptide(L)'
;GETLQDERSNGGAFTGSDGLQLPCKMMPNAGMRLYGGAQYHRAMAEFRLVVGNTKCPPITREEIVNACGVEDIHDGTNYSRTACVIAVAKARDTFEPFLHQLGFRLLHILKRLLPISVYLLQKDGEYLSGHNVFLRRVETAFNNFAESTERTCREKCMEDLMSTTRYVTWSIHNKNRAGLRHFLDSFASTEQSHFSGNGVCSAVLQDSSFGSIMNDNKHDNSKAGSKLSHVSPTIDSNSCLHTMDTRLVDLLDSTLWNRRLAPSSERIVYALVQQIFHGIKEHFLASSELKFNCFLLMPVVDKLPAMLREDLESAFDDLDNVFDITQLIHSLGQRKRVLEIELKRVQRLKMKFRQIHEQLTCHQVRTKAFSS
;
A
#
# COMPACT_ATOMS: atom_id res chain seq x y z
N GLY A 1 -6.59 15.71 12.07
CA GLY A 1 -6.60 14.46 11.29
C GLY A 1 -7.22 14.66 9.91
N GLU A 2 -7.03 13.69 9.02
CA GLU A 2 -7.60 13.64 7.66
C GLU A 2 -8.59 12.48 7.52
N THR A 3 -9.61 12.66 6.67
CA THR A 3 -10.45 11.56 6.20
C THR A 3 -9.73 10.77 5.11
N LEU A 4 -10.16 9.54 4.80
CA LEU A 4 -9.53 8.75 3.74
C LEU A 4 -9.48 9.50 2.38
N GLN A 5 -10.52 10.30 2.10
CA GLN A 5 -10.59 11.09 0.87
C GLN A 5 -9.50 12.17 0.82
N ASP A 6 -9.34 12.93 1.91
CA ASP A 6 -8.32 14.00 2.01
C ASP A 6 -6.92 13.41 1.87
N GLU A 7 -6.70 12.23 2.43
CA GLU A 7 -5.42 11.57 2.31
C GLU A 7 -5.14 11.12 0.87
N ARG A 8 -6.15 10.58 0.17
CA ARG A 8 -6.01 10.17 -1.24
C ARG A 8 -5.70 11.36 -2.15
N SER A 9 -6.28 12.53 -1.87
CA SER A 9 -5.96 13.74 -2.62
C SER A 9 -4.57 14.29 -2.31
N ASN A 10 -4.15 14.27 -1.04
CA ASN A 10 -2.92 14.95 -0.61
C ASN A 10 -1.69 14.02 -0.62
N GLY A 11 -1.86 12.77 -0.21
CA GLY A 11 -0.82 11.75 -0.08
C GLY A 11 -0.92 10.63 -1.12
N GLY A 12 -1.76 10.78 -2.15
CA GLY A 12 -1.89 9.83 -3.27
C GLY A 12 -2.78 8.62 -2.96
N ALA A 13 -3.50 8.13 -3.97
CA ALA A 13 -4.35 6.95 -3.87
C ALA A 13 -3.64 5.71 -4.42
N PHE A 14 -3.99 4.53 -3.87
CA PHE A 14 -3.56 3.28 -4.48
C PHE A 14 -4.32 3.05 -5.79
N THR A 15 -3.59 2.96 -6.89
CA THR A 15 -4.13 2.75 -8.23
C THR A 15 -3.46 1.52 -8.83
N GLY A 16 -4.27 0.54 -9.22
CA GLY A 16 -3.79 -0.64 -9.94
C GLY A 16 -3.49 -0.33 -11.41
N SER A 17 -3.05 -1.35 -12.14
CA SER A 17 -2.82 -1.29 -13.61
C SER A 17 -4.02 -0.75 -14.39
N ASP A 18 -5.22 -0.97 -13.86
CA ASP A 18 -6.49 -0.63 -14.52
C ASP A 18 -6.93 0.81 -14.24
N GLY A 19 -6.14 1.57 -13.46
CA GLY A 19 -6.44 2.96 -13.06
C GLY A 19 -7.60 3.09 -12.07
N LEU A 20 -8.27 1.99 -11.72
CA LEU A 20 -9.41 1.98 -10.81
C LEU A 20 -8.96 2.09 -9.35
N GLN A 21 -9.62 2.99 -8.61
CA GLN A 21 -9.43 3.15 -7.17
C GLN A 21 -10.43 2.31 -6.40
N LEU A 22 -9.99 1.76 -5.25
CA LEU A 22 -10.87 1.04 -4.36
C LEU A 22 -11.95 1.99 -3.77
N PRO A 23 -13.24 1.62 -3.73
CA PRO A 23 -14.28 2.44 -3.13
C PRO A 23 -14.00 2.75 -1.64
N CYS A 24 -14.15 4.02 -1.23
CA CYS A 24 -13.93 4.45 0.16
C CYS A 24 -14.78 3.67 1.19
N LYS A 25 -15.95 3.17 0.77
CA LYS A 25 -16.87 2.39 1.62
C LYS A 25 -16.31 1.05 2.10
N MET A 26 -15.31 0.51 1.40
CA MET A 26 -14.68 -0.77 1.79
C MET A 26 -13.64 -0.60 2.91
N MET A 27 -13.22 0.63 3.20
CA MET A 27 -12.20 0.89 4.20
C MET A 27 -12.82 1.19 5.58
N PRO A 28 -12.40 0.49 6.65
CA PRO A 28 -12.82 0.83 8.00
C PRO A 28 -12.37 2.25 8.34
N ASN A 29 -13.22 2.98 9.08
CA ASN A 29 -12.95 4.35 9.53
C ASN A 29 -12.68 5.34 8.39
N ALA A 30 -13.15 5.09 7.16
CA ALA A 30 -12.92 5.99 6.02
C ALA A 30 -13.41 7.43 6.25
N GLY A 31 -14.54 7.59 6.95
CA GLY A 31 -15.10 8.90 7.30
C GLY A 31 -14.49 9.56 8.54
N MET A 32 -13.66 8.86 9.31
CA MET A 32 -13.06 9.40 10.53
C MET A 32 -11.80 10.21 10.21
N ARG A 33 -11.61 11.33 10.93
CA ARG A 33 -10.40 12.16 10.80
C ARG A 33 -9.28 11.63 11.68
N LEU A 34 -8.39 10.81 11.10
CA LEU A 34 -7.28 10.16 11.81
C LEU A 34 -5.97 10.91 11.58
N TYR A 35 -4.97 10.67 12.44
CA TYR A 35 -3.61 11.18 12.28
C TYR A 35 -2.60 10.18 12.87
N GLY A 36 -1.33 10.30 12.45
CA GLY A 36 -0.22 9.49 12.96
C GLY A 36 -0.42 7.98 12.81
N GLY A 37 -0.24 7.21 13.88
CA GLY A 37 -0.29 5.74 13.84
C GLY A 37 -1.63 5.18 13.33
N ALA A 38 -2.75 5.78 13.72
CA ALA A 38 -4.06 5.36 13.21
C ALA A 38 -4.20 5.60 11.70
N GLN A 39 -3.59 6.68 11.21
CA GLN A 39 -3.51 7.01 9.79
C GLN A 39 -2.65 6.00 9.03
N TYR A 40 -1.49 5.65 9.60
CA TYR A 40 -0.56 4.65 9.07
C TYR A 40 -1.25 3.28 8.91
N HIS A 41 -1.93 2.78 9.95
CA HIS A 41 -2.62 1.50 9.89
C HIS A 41 -3.75 1.47 8.85
N ARG A 42 -4.47 2.60 8.68
CA ARG A 42 -5.48 2.71 7.63
C ARG A 42 -4.86 2.61 6.23
N ALA A 43 -3.74 3.30 5.98
CA ALA A 43 -3.03 3.21 4.70
C ALA A 43 -2.48 1.80 4.44
N MET A 44 -1.95 1.12 5.46
CA MET A 44 -1.47 -0.26 5.33
C MET A 44 -2.60 -1.26 5.08
N ALA A 45 -3.76 -1.06 5.72
CA ALA A 45 -4.95 -1.88 5.47
C ALA A 45 -5.48 -1.69 4.04
N GLU A 46 -5.45 -0.46 3.52
CA GLU A 46 -5.81 -0.16 2.13
C GLU A 46 -4.86 -0.85 1.16
N PHE A 47 -3.55 -0.74 1.38
CA PHE A 47 -2.53 -1.42 0.60
C PHE A 47 -2.77 -2.94 0.56
N ARG A 48 -3.01 -3.57 1.73
CA ARG A 48 -3.28 -5.01 1.81
C ARG A 48 -4.52 -5.40 1.00
N LEU A 49 -5.57 -4.61 1.06
CA LEU A 49 -6.81 -4.88 0.34
C LEU A 49 -6.67 -4.70 -1.17
N VAL A 50 -5.95 -3.67 -1.62
CA VAL A 50 -5.73 -3.41 -3.05
C VAL A 50 -4.80 -4.45 -3.66
N VAL A 51 -3.61 -4.63 -3.06
CA VAL A 51 -2.63 -5.60 -3.56
C VAL A 51 -3.18 -7.01 -3.41
N GLY A 52 -3.84 -7.35 -2.30
CA GLY A 52 -4.45 -8.67 -2.08
C GLY A 52 -5.50 -9.05 -3.12
N ASN A 53 -6.26 -8.08 -3.64
CA ASN A 53 -7.25 -8.30 -4.70
C ASN A 53 -6.67 -8.19 -6.13
N THR A 54 -5.39 -7.84 -6.26
CA THR A 54 -4.74 -7.74 -7.58
C THR A 54 -4.59 -9.13 -8.18
N LYS A 55 -5.10 -9.30 -9.40
CA LYS A 55 -5.01 -10.53 -10.17
C LYS A 55 -3.77 -10.50 -11.06
N CYS A 56 -3.32 -11.69 -11.47
CA CYS A 56 -2.26 -11.79 -12.46
C CYS A 56 -2.73 -11.11 -13.76
N PRO A 57 -1.94 -10.19 -14.35
CA PRO A 57 -2.26 -9.61 -15.65
C PRO A 57 -2.45 -10.69 -16.72
N PRO A 58 -3.23 -10.43 -17.79
CA PRO A 58 -3.42 -11.41 -18.84
C PRO A 58 -2.06 -11.80 -19.46
N ILE A 59 -1.93 -13.10 -19.70
CA ILE A 59 -0.75 -13.72 -20.29
C ILE A 59 -1.12 -14.05 -21.73
N THR A 60 -0.30 -13.58 -22.65
CA THR A 60 -0.50 -13.83 -24.09
C THR A 60 0.22 -15.09 -24.53
N ARG A 61 -0.22 -15.70 -25.64
CA ARG A 61 0.45 -16.87 -26.19
C ARG A 61 1.87 -16.54 -26.64
N GLU A 62 2.07 -15.34 -27.16
CA GLU A 62 3.36 -14.80 -27.58
C GLU A 62 4.33 -14.74 -26.40
N GLU A 63 3.88 -14.30 -25.22
CA GLU A 63 4.70 -14.30 -24.00
C GLU A 63 5.11 -15.72 -23.59
N ILE A 64 4.21 -16.70 -23.71
CA ILE A 64 4.49 -18.10 -23.39
C ILE A 64 5.53 -18.66 -24.35
N VAL A 65 5.36 -18.47 -25.65
CA VAL A 65 6.30 -18.96 -26.67
C VAL A 65 7.67 -18.28 -26.51
N ASN A 66 7.70 -16.96 -26.29
CA ASN A 66 8.94 -16.22 -26.10
C ASN A 66 9.71 -16.68 -24.85
N ALA A 67 9.01 -16.98 -23.75
CA ALA A 67 9.62 -17.47 -22.52
C ALA A 67 10.03 -18.95 -22.59
N CYS A 68 9.35 -19.74 -23.43
CA CYS A 68 9.67 -21.17 -23.64
C CYS A 68 10.91 -21.35 -24.52
N GLY A 69 11.19 -20.41 -25.41
CA GLY A 69 12.34 -20.44 -26.31
C GLY A 69 12.11 -21.33 -27.54
N VAL A 70 13.20 -21.58 -28.28
CA VAL A 70 13.18 -22.32 -29.57
C VAL A 70 13.56 -23.80 -29.38
N GLU A 71 13.37 -24.36 -28.19
CA GLU A 71 13.72 -25.76 -27.94
C GLU A 71 12.70 -26.70 -28.61
N ASP A 72 13.16 -27.69 -29.36
CA ASP A 72 12.30 -28.70 -30.03
C ASP A 72 11.62 -29.67 -29.04
N ILE A 73 11.96 -29.59 -27.75
CA ILE A 73 11.47 -30.47 -26.68
C ILE A 73 10.92 -29.62 -25.55
N HIS A 74 9.64 -29.80 -25.23
CA HIS A 74 8.97 -29.10 -24.12
C HIS A 74 8.44 -30.11 -23.10
N ASP A 75 9.22 -30.32 -22.03
CA ASP A 75 8.83 -31.16 -20.89
C ASP A 75 8.24 -30.33 -19.74
N GLY A 76 7.82 -31.00 -18.66
CA GLY A 76 7.31 -30.33 -17.45
C GLY A 76 8.31 -29.38 -16.80
N THR A 77 9.61 -29.69 -16.91
CA THR A 77 10.68 -28.82 -16.43
C THR A 77 10.69 -27.51 -17.20
N ASN A 78 10.59 -27.56 -18.53
CA ASN A 78 10.51 -26.41 -19.41
C ASN A 78 9.23 -25.59 -19.16
N TYR A 79 8.08 -26.22 -18.93
CA TYR A 79 6.86 -25.49 -18.56
C TYR A 79 6.97 -24.78 -17.21
N SER A 80 7.59 -25.42 -16.22
CA SER A 80 7.80 -24.80 -14.90
C SER A 80 8.76 -23.61 -14.97
N ARG A 81 9.86 -23.73 -15.74
CA ARG A 81 10.80 -22.62 -15.98
C ARG A 81 10.12 -21.46 -16.70
N THR A 82 9.38 -21.77 -17.77
CA THR A 82 8.61 -20.79 -18.56
C THR A 82 7.62 -20.04 -17.65
N ALA A 83 6.87 -20.77 -16.83
CA ALA A 83 5.92 -20.18 -15.90
C ALA A 83 6.60 -19.29 -14.84
N CYS A 84 7.74 -19.71 -14.30
CA CYS A 84 8.51 -18.89 -13.35
C CYS A 84 8.95 -17.57 -13.99
N VAL A 85 9.51 -17.60 -15.21
CA VAL A 85 9.99 -16.39 -15.91
C VAL A 85 8.85 -15.39 -16.12
N ILE A 86 7.70 -15.87 -16.62
CA ILE A 86 6.52 -15.01 -16.86
C ILE A 86 5.96 -14.48 -15.54
N ALA A 87 5.76 -15.35 -14.55
CA ALA A 87 5.19 -14.97 -13.27
C ALA A 87 6.03 -13.91 -12.56
N VAL A 88 7.35 -14.07 -12.60
CA VAL A 88 8.33 -13.11 -12.06
C VAL A 88 8.23 -11.76 -12.74
N ALA A 89 8.26 -11.74 -14.07
CA ALA A 89 8.20 -10.50 -14.84
C ALA A 89 6.90 -9.75 -14.54
N LYS A 90 5.76 -10.45 -14.63
CA LYS A 90 4.44 -9.88 -14.33
C LYS A 90 4.34 -9.41 -12.87
N ALA A 91 4.86 -10.17 -11.91
CA ALA A 91 4.80 -9.80 -10.49
C ALA A 91 5.62 -8.54 -10.21
N ARG A 92 6.83 -8.43 -10.76
CA ARG A 92 7.66 -7.25 -10.61
C ARG A 92 6.95 -6.02 -11.18
N ASP A 93 6.51 -6.08 -12.43
CA ASP A 93 5.85 -4.96 -13.11
C ASP A 93 4.55 -4.53 -12.40
N THR A 94 3.86 -5.49 -11.78
CA THR A 94 2.61 -5.22 -11.05
C THR A 94 2.86 -4.63 -9.65
N PHE A 95 3.83 -5.14 -8.90
CA PHE A 95 4.01 -4.81 -7.48
C PHE A 95 4.95 -3.63 -7.23
N GLU A 96 5.90 -3.37 -8.12
CA GLU A 96 6.84 -2.24 -8.02
C GLU A 96 6.13 -0.87 -7.88
N PRO A 97 5.11 -0.52 -8.70
CA PRO A 97 4.36 0.72 -8.53
C PRO A 97 3.67 0.86 -7.16
N PHE A 98 3.17 -0.24 -6.60
CA PHE A 98 2.49 -0.21 -5.30
C PHE A 98 3.45 0.11 -4.15
N LEU A 99 4.72 -0.27 -4.22
CA LEU A 99 5.73 0.15 -3.25
C LEU A 99 5.96 1.66 -3.28
N HIS A 100 6.01 2.24 -4.47
CA HIS A 100 6.16 3.69 -4.62
C HIS A 100 4.93 4.43 -4.08
N GLN A 101 3.72 3.95 -4.39
CA GLN A 101 2.47 4.53 -3.88
C GLN A 101 2.39 4.43 -2.35
N LEU A 102 2.76 3.28 -1.78
CA LEU A 102 2.79 3.07 -0.33
C LEU A 102 3.82 3.99 0.34
N GLY A 103 5.05 4.02 -0.18
CA GLY A 103 6.12 4.88 0.34
C GLY A 103 5.71 6.35 0.33
N PHE A 104 5.18 6.85 -0.79
CA PHE A 104 4.70 8.24 -0.90
C PHE A 104 3.60 8.56 0.11
N ARG A 105 2.62 7.64 0.25
CA ARG A 105 1.51 7.80 1.20
C ARG A 105 1.99 7.83 2.65
N LEU A 106 2.89 6.93 3.03
CA LEU A 106 3.42 6.86 4.39
C LEU A 106 4.35 8.04 4.69
N LEU A 107 5.11 8.52 3.70
CA LEU A 107 5.91 9.74 3.83
C LEU A 107 5.03 10.96 4.10
N HIS A 108 3.90 11.10 3.40
CA HIS A 108 2.93 12.17 3.67
C HIS A 108 2.42 12.13 5.11
N ILE A 109 2.04 10.93 5.58
CA ILE A 109 1.59 10.74 6.97
C ILE A 109 2.69 11.14 7.95
N LEU A 110 3.94 10.73 7.69
CA LEU A 110 5.08 11.02 8.54
C LEU A 110 5.39 12.52 8.59
N LYS A 111 5.49 13.19 7.44
CA LYS A 111 5.73 14.65 7.35
C LYS A 111 4.68 15.47 8.09
N ARG A 112 3.44 14.99 8.13
CA ARG A 112 2.34 15.65 8.86
C ARG A 112 2.40 15.49 10.37
N LEU A 113 3.18 14.56 10.91
CA LEU A 113 3.31 14.42 12.36
C LEU A 113 3.86 15.69 13.00
N LEU A 114 4.87 16.32 12.39
CA LEU A 114 5.50 17.51 12.96
C LEU A 114 4.53 18.70 13.15
N PRO A 115 3.82 19.20 12.12
CA PRO A 115 2.89 20.31 12.31
C PRO A 115 1.75 19.97 13.28
N ILE A 116 1.33 18.70 13.35
CA ILE A 116 0.33 18.25 14.32
C ILE A 116 0.90 18.30 15.75
N SER A 117 2.13 17.82 15.97
CA SER A 117 2.80 17.89 17.26
C SER A 117 2.98 19.34 17.71
N VAL A 118 3.39 20.24 16.82
CA VAL A 118 3.52 21.68 17.13
C VAL A 118 2.16 22.28 17.51
N TYR A 119 1.08 21.94 16.80
CA TYR A 119 -0.26 22.39 17.15
C TYR A 119 -0.73 21.86 18.52
N LEU A 120 -0.42 20.61 18.85
CA LEU A 120 -0.76 20.02 20.15
C LEU A 120 0.00 20.71 21.29
N LEU A 121 1.30 20.96 21.12
CA LEU A 121 2.11 21.73 22.07
C LEU A 121 1.53 23.13 22.33
N GLN A 122 1.15 23.84 21.26
CA GLN A 122 0.52 25.16 21.38
C GLN A 122 -0.82 25.11 22.13
N LYS A 123 -1.62 24.07 21.89
CA LYS A 123 -2.89 23.86 22.57
C LYS A 123 -2.71 23.60 24.07
N ASP A 124 -1.64 22.90 24.44
CA ASP A 124 -1.33 22.57 25.83
C ASP A 124 -0.68 23.76 26.58
N GLY A 125 -0.52 24.91 25.90
CA GLY A 125 0.02 26.15 26.48
C GLY A 125 1.55 26.22 26.46
N GLU A 126 2.22 25.23 25.87
CA GLU A 126 3.66 25.23 25.65
C GLU A 126 3.98 26.03 24.38
N TYR A 127 4.09 27.34 24.53
CA TYR A 127 4.47 28.22 23.43
C TYR A 127 5.98 28.20 23.24
N LEU A 128 6.43 27.68 22.10
CA LEU A 128 7.81 27.87 21.61
C LEU A 128 8.01 29.29 21.03
N SER A 129 7.53 30.33 21.74
CA SER A 129 7.55 31.72 21.27
C SER A 129 8.99 32.26 21.28
N GLY A 130 9.50 32.68 20.12
CA GLY A 130 10.85 33.25 19.93
C GLY A 130 11.77 32.43 19.02
N HIS A 131 11.37 31.21 18.67
CA HIS A 131 12.24 30.20 18.08
C HIS A 131 11.88 29.84 16.62
N ASN A 132 11.48 30.82 15.79
CA ASN A 132 11.16 30.54 14.37
C ASN A 132 12.33 29.90 13.60
N VAL A 133 13.57 30.29 13.91
CA VAL A 133 14.78 29.72 13.31
C VAL A 133 14.96 28.27 13.75
N PHE A 134 14.79 28.01 15.05
CA PHE A 134 14.83 26.66 15.62
C PHE A 134 13.72 25.77 15.06
N LEU A 135 12.47 26.23 15.00
CA LEU A 135 11.35 25.46 14.43
C LEU A 135 11.58 25.12 12.96
N ARG A 136 12.08 26.07 12.17
CA ARG A 136 12.48 25.80 10.77
C ARG A 136 13.60 24.77 10.66
N ARG A 137 14.57 24.80 11.58
CA ARG A 137 15.66 23.81 11.60
C ARG A 137 15.13 22.43 11.96
N VAL A 138 14.33 22.32 13.02
CA VAL A 138 13.65 21.07 13.41
C VAL A 138 12.80 20.55 12.26
N GLU A 139 12.05 21.42 11.57
CA GLU A 139 11.27 21.06 10.39
C GLU A 139 12.12 20.51 9.26
N THR A 140 13.25 21.16 8.96
CA THR A 140 14.18 20.70 7.94
C THR A 140 14.80 19.36 8.31
N ALA A 141 15.30 19.21 9.53
CA ALA A 141 15.90 17.98 10.04
C ALA A 141 14.89 16.82 10.04
N PHE A 142 13.65 17.07 10.49
CA PHE A 142 12.58 16.08 10.48
C PHE A 142 12.17 15.68 9.07
N ASN A 143 12.02 16.63 8.14
CA ASN A 143 11.68 16.32 6.76
C ASN A 143 12.77 15.50 6.06
N ASN A 144 14.04 15.83 6.29
CA ASN A 144 15.18 15.06 5.78
C ASN A 144 15.22 13.65 6.37
N PHE A 145 14.95 13.52 7.67
CA PHE A 145 14.81 12.22 8.32
C PHE A 145 13.66 11.41 7.72
N ALA A 146 12.50 12.03 7.52
CA ALA A 146 11.32 11.36 6.95
C ALA A 146 11.59 10.84 5.53
N GLU A 147 12.19 11.66 4.67
CA GLU A 147 12.54 11.28 3.30
C GLU A 147 13.62 10.20 3.24
N SER A 148 14.68 10.31 4.05
CA SER A 148 15.75 9.31 4.08
C SER A 148 15.27 7.96 4.63
N THR A 149 14.43 7.98 5.66
CA THR A 149 13.87 6.76 6.25
C THR A 149 12.90 6.07 5.29
N GLU A 150 12.01 6.82 4.62
CA GLU A 150 11.13 6.25 3.59
C GLU A 150 11.95 5.66 2.44
N ARG A 151 12.93 6.40 1.92
CA ARG A 151 13.76 5.95 0.81
C ARG A 151 14.47 4.64 1.14
N THR A 152 15.13 4.58 2.30
CA THR A 152 15.84 3.38 2.78
C THR A 152 14.88 2.20 2.96
N CYS A 153 13.69 2.44 3.52
CA CYS A 153 12.68 1.39 3.69
C CYS A 153 12.18 0.87 2.34
N ARG A 154 11.88 1.75 1.40
CA ARG A 154 11.41 1.40 0.06
C ARG A 154 12.46 0.63 -0.73
N GLU A 155 13.73 1.07 -0.67
CA GLU A 155 14.85 0.38 -1.31
C GLU A 155 14.97 -1.06 -0.81
N LYS A 156 14.89 -1.28 0.51
CA LYS A 156 14.88 -2.64 1.09
C LYS A 156 13.70 -3.49 0.64
N CYS A 157 12.51 -2.90 0.51
CA CYS A 157 11.35 -3.61 -0.04
C CYS A 157 11.56 -3.96 -1.52
N MET A 158 12.18 -3.07 -2.28
CA MET A 158 12.49 -3.28 -3.70
C MET A 158 13.53 -4.38 -3.90
N GLU A 159 14.61 -4.35 -3.11
CA GLU A 159 15.64 -5.40 -3.11
C GLU A 159 15.05 -6.77 -2.80
N ASP A 160 14.11 -6.83 -1.86
CA ASP A 160 13.42 -8.08 -1.50
C ASP A 160 12.48 -8.57 -2.61
N LEU A 161 11.73 -7.68 -3.25
CA LEU A 161 10.93 -8.01 -4.42
C LEU A 161 11.82 -8.56 -5.53
N MET A 162 12.92 -7.85 -5.84
CA MET A 162 13.90 -8.26 -6.84
C MET A 162 14.55 -9.61 -6.51
N SER A 163 14.91 -9.84 -5.25
CA SER A 163 15.51 -11.10 -4.77
C SER A 163 14.52 -12.27 -4.87
N THR A 164 13.28 -12.07 -4.42
CA THR A 164 12.19 -13.06 -4.50
C THR A 164 11.91 -13.42 -5.95
N THR A 165 11.98 -12.44 -6.85
CA THR A 165 11.81 -12.67 -8.29
C THR A 165 13.03 -13.29 -8.98
N ARG A 166 14.23 -13.19 -8.41
CA ARG A 166 15.47 -13.74 -9.02
C ARG A 166 15.64 -15.23 -8.76
N TYR A 167 15.22 -15.72 -7.58
CA TYR A 167 15.39 -17.10 -7.15
C TYR A 167 14.06 -17.73 -6.76
N VAL A 168 13.14 -17.88 -7.73
CA VAL A 168 11.89 -18.60 -7.49
C VAL A 168 12.19 -20.08 -7.33
N THR A 169 12.35 -20.51 -6.08
CA THR A 169 12.34 -21.93 -5.73
C THR A 169 10.89 -22.38 -5.55
N TRP A 170 10.52 -23.47 -6.22
CA TRP A 170 9.20 -24.11 -6.14
C TRP A 170 8.76 -24.41 -4.69
N SER A 171 9.73 -24.44 -3.76
CA SER A 171 9.59 -24.66 -2.31
C SER A 171 8.95 -23.51 -1.52
N ILE A 172 8.87 -22.29 -2.04
CA ILE A 172 8.24 -21.16 -1.31
C ILE A 172 6.73 -21.41 -1.03
N HIS A 173 6.10 -22.37 -1.72
CA HIS A 173 4.64 -22.49 -1.83
C HIS A 173 4.02 -23.80 -1.33
N ASN A 174 4.54 -24.41 -0.26
CA ASN A 174 4.01 -25.69 0.26
C ASN A 174 2.50 -25.68 0.60
N LYS A 175 1.90 -24.50 0.85
CA LYS A 175 0.45 -24.34 1.11
C LYS A 175 -0.42 -24.41 -0.15
N ASN A 176 0.17 -24.27 -1.33
CA ASN A 176 -0.56 -24.05 -2.59
C ASN A 176 -0.55 -25.27 -3.53
N ARG A 177 -0.01 -26.41 -3.09
CA ARG A 177 -0.02 -27.67 -3.86
C ARG A 177 -1.43 -28.23 -4.05
N ALA A 178 -2.35 -27.98 -3.11
CA ALA A 178 -3.74 -28.44 -3.19
C ALA A 178 -4.54 -27.77 -4.32
N GLY A 179 -4.32 -26.48 -4.56
CA GLY A 179 -4.98 -25.75 -5.65
C GLY A 179 -4.52 -26.21 -7.03
N LEU A 180 -3.23 -26.49 -7.19
CA LEU A 180 -2.70 -27.07 -8.43
C LEU A 180 -3.21 -28.49 -8.66
N ARG A 181 -3.29 -29.32 -7.62
CA ARG A 181 -3.89 -30.66 -7.69
C ARG A 181 -5.35 -30.60 -8.14
N HIS A 182 -6.16 -29.76 -7.51
CA HIS A 182 -7.56 -29.58 -7.91
C HIS A 182 -7.72 -29.07 -9.35
N PHE A 183 -6.82 -28.21 -9.83
CA PHE A 183 -6.79 -27.76 -11.22
C PHE A 183 -6.47 -28.91 -12.19
N LEU A 184 -5.46 -29.73 -11.86
CA LEU A 184 -5.09 -30.90 -12.66
C LEU A 184 -6.19 -31.97 -12.64
N ASP A 185 -6.88 -32.16 -11.51
CA ASP A 185 -8.00 -33.10 -11.38
C ASP A 185 -9.22 -32.64 -12.20
N SER A 186 -9.47 -31.33 -12.26
CA SER A 186 -10.52 -30.74 -13.11
C SER A 186 -10.20 -30.88 -14.59
N PHE A 187 -8.91 -30.84 -14.96
CA PHE A 187 -8.44 -31.11 -16.31
C PHE A 187 -8.66 -32.58 -16.72
N ALA A 188 -8.30 -33.52 -15.83
CA ALA A 188 -8.53 -34.96 -16.03
C ALA A 188 -10.02 -35.32 -16.16
N SER A 189 -10.92 -34.47 -15.63
CA SER A 189 -12.37 -34.62 -15.73
C SER A 189 -12.94 -34.05 -17.04
N THR A 190 -12.33 -32.99 -17.59
CA THR A 190 -12.81 -32.31 -18.80
C THR A 190 -12.45 -33.06 -20.08
N GLU A 191 -11.38 -33.84 -20.10
CA GLU A 191 -11.05 -34.69 -21.26
C GLU A 191 -11.90 -35.96 -21.36
N GLN A 192 -12.62 -36.35 -20.30
CA GLN A 192 -13.54 -37.50 -20.31
C GLN A 192 -14.83 -37.23 -21.12
N SER A 193 -15.24 -35.97 -21.26
CA SER A 193 -16.44 -35.59 -22.02
C SER A 193 -16.21 -35.52 -23.54
N HIS A 194 -14.94 -35.52 -23.99
CA HIS A 194 -14.60 -35.50 -25.42
C HIS A 194 -14.34 -36.89 -26.04
N PHE A 195 -14.17 -37.94 -25.23
CA PHE A 195 -13.99 -39.32 -25.70
C PHE A 195 -15.27 -40.18 -25.65
N SER A 196 -16.38 -39.64 -25.15
CA SER A 196 -17.70 -40.31 -25.15
C SER A 196 -18.71 -39.56 -25.99
N GLY A 197 -18.40 -39.38 -27.28
CA GLY A 197 -19.32 -38.85 -28.27
C GLY A 197 -20.10 -39.97 -28.97
N ASN A 198 -21.20 -40.43 -28.37
CA ASN A 198 -22.37 -40.86 -29.12
C ASN A 198 -23.64 -40.76 -28.25
N GLY A 199 -24.59 -39.91 -28.64
CA GLY A 199 -26.00 -40.05 -28.25
C GLY A 199 -26.66 -38.87 -27.52
N VAL A 200 -27.23 -37.96 -28.31
CA VAL A 200 -28.52 -37.25 -28.10
C VAL A 200 -28.57 -36.10 -27.09
N CYS A 201 -28.85 -34.92 -27.65
CA CYS A 201 -29.36 -33.74 -26.97
C CYS A 201 -30.66 -34.03 -26.20
N SER A 202 -30.77 -33.49 -24.99
CA SER A 202 -32.05 -32.94 -24.53
C SER A 202 -31.80 -31.72 -23.64
N ALA A 203 -32.28 -30.58 -24.12
CA ALA A 203 -32.35 -29.34 -23.36
C ALA A 203 -33.47 -29.44 -22.33
N VAL A 204 -33.17 -29.17 -21.06
CA VAL A 204 -34.17 -28.66 -20.10
C VAL A 204 -33.48 -27.63 -19.21
N LEU A 205 -33.94 -26.39 -19.36
CA LEU A 205 -33.80 -25.28 -18.42
C LEU A 205 -34.69 -25.53 -17.20
N GLN A 206 -34.17 -25.28 -15.99
CA GLN A 206 -34.90 -24.77 -14.82
C GLN A 206 -33.85 -24.52 -13.71
N ASP A 207 -33.48 -23.27 -13.49
CA ASP A 207 -34.07 -22.30 -12.56
C ASP A 207 -33.73 -22.55 -11.08
N SER A 208 -33.20 -21.47 -10.51
CA SER A 208 -33.05 -21.10 -9.10
C SER A 208 -33.85 -21.90 -8.05
N SER A 209 -33.25 -22.17 -6.88
CA SER A 209 -33.63 -21.40 -5.68
C SER A 209 -32.75 -21.65 -4.45
N PHE A 210 -32.68 -20.60 -3.65
CA PHE A 210 -32.12 -20.47 -2.30
C PHE A 210 -32.89 -21.29 -1.26
N GLY A 211 -32.22 -21.61 -0.14
CA GLY A 211 -32.80 -22.05 1.14
C GLY A 211 -31.89 -23.04 1.86
N SER A 212 -30.93 -22.62 2.70
CA SER A 212 -31.08 -22.26 4.12
C SER A 212 -31.58 -23.41 5.02
N ILE A 213 -30.72 -23.83 5.95
CA ILE A 213 -30.96 -24.03 7.40
C ILE A 213 -30.13 -25.21 7.96
N MET A 214 -29.34 -24.86 8.99
CA MET A 214 -28.60 -25.71 9.94
C MET A 214 -29.52 -26.69 10.70
N ASN A 215 -29.05 -27.88 11.08
CA ASN A 215 -28.67 -28.20 12.48
C ASN A 215 -28.24 -29.67 12.69
N ASP A 216 -27.02 -29.85 13.21
CA ASP A 216 -26.56 -30.64 14.37
C ASP A 216 -27.07 -32.05 14.76
N ASN A 217 -26.05 -32.92 14.95
CA ASN A 217 -25.76 -33.82 16.09
C ASN A 217 -26.61 -35.09 16.34
N LYS A 218 -25.99 -36.30 16.31
CA LYS A 218 -25.34 -37.03 17.44
C LYS A 218 -25.19 -38.55 17.18
N HIS A 219 -24.03 -39.12 17.57
CA HIS A 219 -23.68 -40.45 18.15
C HIS A 219 -24.74 -41.60 18.15
N ASP A 220 -24.45 -42.90 17.98
CA ASP A 220 -23.52 -43.75 18.76
C ASP A 220 -23.47 -45.23 18.25
N ASN A 221 -22.53 -46.01 18.79
CA ASN A 221 -22.13 -47.42 18.55
C ASN A 221 -23.21 -48.54 18.67
N SER A 222 -22.99 -49.69 17.98
CA SER A 222 -22.90 -51.05 18.59
C SER A 222 -22.67 -52.21 17.59
N LYS A 223 -22.23 -53.35 18.15
CA LYS A 223 -21.48 -54.50 17.60
C LYS A 223 -22.33 -55.67 17.05
N ALA A 224 -21.70 -56.40 16.11
CA ALA A 224 -21.60 -57.88 15.96
C ALA A 224 -22.77 -58.76 15.48
N GLY A 225 -22.57 -59.41 14.31
CA GLY A 225 -22.41 -60.88 14.21
C GLY A 225 -23.50 -61.73 13.52
N SER A 226 -23.23 -62.27 12.32
CA SER A 226 -23.23 -63.73 11.99
C SER A 226 -23.29 -64.01 10.47
N LYS A 227 -22.66 -65.12 10.05
CA LYS A 227 -22.44 -65.69 8.70
C LYS A 227 -23.74 -66.36 8.16
N LEU A 228 -24.02 -66.64 6.87
CA LEU A 228 -23.24 -67.37 5.86
C LEU A 228 -23.96 -67.39 4.46
N SER A 229 -23.17 -67.38 3.37
CA SER A 229 -23.34 -67.95 2.00
C SER A 229 -24.56 -67.63 1.11
N HIS A 230 -24.37 -67.09 -0.11
CA HIS A 230 -24.08 -67.85 -1.37
C HIS A 230 -24.00 -66.93 -2.63
N VAL A 231 -22.87 -67.03 -3.36
CA VAL A 231 -22.60 -66.83 -4.80
C VAL A 231 -22.67 -65.45 -5.50
N SER A 232 -21.51 -65.12 -6.10
CA SER A 232 -21.04 -63.95 -6.87
C SER A 232 -21.70 -63.76 -8.27
N PRO A 233 -21.49 -62.62 -8.96
CA PRO A 233 -20.21 -62.42 -9.65
C PRO A 233 -19.50 -61.12 -9.29
N THR A 234 -18.19 -61.28 -9.14
CA THR A 234 -17.12 -60.30 -9.06
C THR A 234 -17.12 -59.36 -10.27
N ILE A 235 -17.29 -58.07 -10.01
CA ILE A 235 -16.75 -57.00 -10.86
C ILE A 235 -15.82 -56.20 -9.95
N ASP A 236 -14.55 -56.19 -10.30
CA ASP A 236 -13.45 -55.64 -9.50
C ASP A 236 -13.55 -54.12 -9.38
N SER A 237 -14.11 -53.64 -8.26
CA SER A 237 -14.14 -52.22 -7.89
C SER A 237 -12.76 -51.60 -7.60
N ASN A 238 -11.67 -52.36 -7.75
CA ASN A 238 -10.30 -51.85 -7.69
C ASN A 238 -9.78 -51.31 -9.04
N SER A 239 -10.49 -51.55 -10.14
CA SER A 239 -10.06 -51.04 -11.46
C SER A 239 -10.28 -49.54 -11.62
N CYS A 240 -11.29 -48.95 -10.97
CA CYS A 240 -11.71 -47.56 -11.22
C CYS A 240 -10.73 -46.52 -10.66
N LEU A 241 -10.25 -46.70 -9.43
CA LEU A 241 -9.23 -45.82 -8.83
C LEU A 241 -7.87 -45.99 -9.53
N HIS A 242 -7.47 -47.23 -9.84
CA HIS A 242 -6.25 -47.48 -10.60
C HIS A 242 -6.32 -46.86 -11.99
N THR A 243 -7.47 -46.88 -12.68
CA THR A 243 -7.60 -46.26 -14.00
C THR A 243 -7.56 -44.74 -13.97
N MET A 244 -7.95 -44.07 -12.88
CA MET A 244 -7.80 -42.60 -12.79
C MET A 244 -6.35 -42.21 -12.52
N ASP A 245 -5.66 -42.92 -11.63
CA ASP A 245 -4.24 -42.68 -11.35
C ASP A 245 -3.37 -43.02 -12.57
N THR A 246 -3.62 -44.14 -13.26
CA THR A 246 -2.89 -44.47 -14.49
C THR A 246 -3.22 -43.51 -15.64
N ARG A 247 -4.46 -43.01 -15.75
CA ARG A 247 -4.79 -42.00 -16.76
C ARG A 247 -4.17 -40.65 -16.45
N LEU A 248 -4.09 -40.24 -15.19
CA LEU A 248 -3.44 -38.98 -14.79
C LEU A 248 -1.92 -39.09 -14.98
N VAL A 249 -1.34 -40.27 -14.75
CA VAL A 249 0.04 -40.61 -15.12
C VAL A 249 0.23 -40.63 -16.64
N ASP A 250 -0.69 -41.19 -17.42
CA ASP A 250 -0.64 -41.20 -18.89
C ASP A 250 -0.88 -39.80 -19.49
N LEU A 251 -1.65 -38.94 -18.82
CA LEU A 251 -1.91 -37.55 -19.23
C LEU A 251 -0.72 -36.67 -18.84
N LEU A 252 -0.11 -36.92 -17.68
CA LEU A 252 1.19 -36.36 -17.33
C LEU A 252 2.25 -36.84 -18.31
N ASP A 253 2.39 -38.13 -18.61
CA ASP A 253 3.36 -38.63 -19.58
C ASP A 253 3.09 -38.08 -20.98
N SER A 254 1.85 -38.12 -21.48
CA SER A 254 1.52 -37.55 -22.79
C SER A 254 1.67 -36.03 -22.86
N THR A 255 1.69 -35.30 -21.73
CA THR A 255 1.92 -33.84 -21.71
C THR A 255 3.38 -33.48 -21.38
N LEU A 256 4.10 -34.33 -20.64
CA LEU A 256 5.52 -34.22 -20.31
C LEU A 256 6.40 -34.69 -21.47
N TRP A 257 5.89 -35.59 -22.33
CA TRP A 257 6.60 -36.16 -23.47
C TRP A 257 6.09 -35.68 -24.85
N ASN A 258 5.08 -34.79 -24.90
CA ASN A 258 4.61 -34.23 -26.18
C ASN A 258 5.55 -33.15 -26.73
N ARG A 259 6.04 -33.36 -27.95
CA ARG A 259 7.07 -32.54 -28.61
C ARG A 259 6.53 -31.31 -29.35
N ARG A 260 5.27 -30.95 -29.15
CA ARG A 260 4.64 -29.74 -29.72
C ARG A 260 3.84 -29.04 -28.65
N LEU A 261 3.94 -27.71 -28.59
CA LEU A 261 3.14 -26.86 -27.70
C LEU A 261 1.65 -27.01 -28.04
N ALA A 262 0.99 -27.97 -27.41
CA ALA A 262 -0.44 -28.22 -27.59
C ALA A 262 -1.26 -27.20 -26.78
N PRO A 263 -2.52 -26.93 -27.14
CA PRO A 263 -3.41 -26.09 -26.34
C PRO A 263 -3.53 -26.52 -24.87
N SER A 264 -3.27 -27.81 -24.57
CA SER A 264 -3.17 -28.35 -23.20
C SER A 264 -1.94 -27.85 -22.45
N SER A 265 -0.76 -27.73 -23.08
CA SER A 265 0.46 -27.25 -22.42
C SER A 265 0.43 -25.74 -22.15
N GLU A 266 -0.20 -24.95 -23.02
CA GLU A 266 -0.46 -23.52 -22.79
C GLU A 266 -1.29 -23.30 -21.52
N ARG A 267 -2.34 -24.10 -21.31
CA ARG A 267 -3.20 -24.05 -20.12
C ARG A 267 -2.45 -24.42 -18.84
N ILE A 268 -1.55 -25.40 -18.91
CA ILE A 268 -0.72 -25.80 -17.77
C ILE A 268 0.24 -24.66 -17.38
N VAL A 269 0.92 -24.07 -18.35
CA VAL A 269 1.80 -22.90 -18.10
C VAL A 269 0.98 -21.77 -17.49
N TYR A 270 -0.20 -21.47 -18.04
CA TYR A 270 -1.09 -20.43 -17.51
C TYR A 270 -1.46 -20.65 -16.04
N ALA A 271 -1.88 -21.86 -15.68
CA ALA A 271 -2.22 -22.20 -14.30
C ALA A 271 -1.01 -22.13 -13.36
N LEU A 272 0.16 -22.59 -13.82
CA LEU A 272 1.41 -22.46 -13.07
C LEU A 272 1.79 -21.00 -12.83
N VAL A 273 1.66 -20.14 -13.84
CA VAL A 273 1.93 -18.70 -13.69
C VAL A 273 1.00 -18.08 -12.65
N GLN A 274 -0.31 -18.35 -12.72
CA GLN A 274 -1.27 -17.83 -11.74
C GLN A 274 -0.91 -18.24 -10.31
N GLN A 275 -0.48 -19.50 -10.13
CA GLN A 275 -0.15 -20.03 -8.81
C GLN A 275 1.13 -19.44 -8.24
N ILE A 276 2.16 -19.28 -9.08
CA ILE A 276 3.42 -18.64 -8.69
C ILE A 276 3.18 -17.16 -8.39
N PHE A 277 2.42 -16.47 -9.24
CA PHE A 277 2.08 -15.06 -9.04
C PHE A 277 1.32 -14.82 -7.74
N HIS A 278 0.30 -15.65 -7.45
CA HIS A 278 -0.42 -15.58 -6.19
C HIS A 278 0.52 -15.75 -4.99
N GLY A 279 1.46 -16.68 -5.08
CA GLY A 279 2.42 -16.93 -4.04
C GLY A 279 3.41 -15.77 -3.81
N ILE A 280 3.93 -15.19 -4.89
CA ILE A 280 4.77 -13.98 -4.83
C ILE A 280 3.99 -12.82 -4.17
N LYS A 281 2.70 -12.66 -4.51
CA LYS A 281 1.83 -11.62 -3.95
C LYS A 281 1.70 -11.74 -2.43
N GLU A 282 1.43 -12.94 -1.90
CA GLU A 282 1.29 -13.16 -0.45
C GLU A 282 2.62 -12.89 0.28
N HIS A 283 3.74 -13.35 -0.28
CA HIS A 283 5.06 -13.05 0.27
C HIS A 283 5.35 -11.54 0.25
N PHE A 284 5.10 -10.89 -0.88
CA PHE A 284 5.28 -9.46 -1.07
C PHE A 284 4.48 -8.63 -0.07
N LEU A 285 3.20 -8.98 0.16
CA LEU A 285 2.35 -8.34 1.15
C LEU A 285 2.93 -8.44 2.56
N ALA A 286 3.21 -9.66 3.01
CA ALA A 286 3.72 -9.91 4.35
C ALA A 286 5.10 -9.24 4.57
N SER A 287 5.97 -9.35 3.58
CA SER A 287 7.32 -8.79 3.60
C SER A 287 7.31 -7.26 3.61
N SER A 288 6.50 -6.63 2.75
CA SER A 288 6.38 -5.18 2.68
C SER A 288 5.83 -4.61 3.99
N GLU A 289 4.77 -5.21 4.53
CA GLU A 289 4.18 -4.77 5.80
C GLU A 289 5.19 -4.85 6.95
N LEU A 290 5.88 -5.99 7.08
CA LEU A 290 6.90 -6.16 8.11
C LEU A 290 8.02 -5.12 7.96
N LYS A 291 8.52 -4.91 6.74
CA LYS A 291 9.59 -3.96 6.46
C LYS A 291 9.18 -2.52 6.77
N PHE A 292 7.98 -2.08 6.38
CA PHE A 292 7.52 -0.73 6.74
C PHE A 292 7.34 -0.58 8.25
N ASN A 293 6.85 -1.60 8.96
CA ASN A 293 6.78 -1.55 10.42
C ASN A 293 8.17 -1.46 11.07
N CYS A 294 9.14 -2.26 10.62
CA CYS A 294 10.47 -2.31 11.23
C CYS A 294 11.42 -1.19 10.78
N PHE A 295 11.31 -0.70 9.54
CA PHE A 295 12.26 0.24 8.95
C PHE A 295 11.69 1.64 8.72
N LEU A 296 10.37 1.85 8.82
CA LEU A 296 9.78 3.19 8.86
C LEU A 296 9.39 3.60 10.27
N LEU A 297 8.66 2.77 11.02
CA LEU A 297 8.16 3.14 12.35
C LEU A 297 9.25 3.09 13.43
N MET A 298 10.03 2.01 13.52
CA MET A 298 11.04 1.89 14.60
C MET A 298 12.07 3.04 14.57
N PRO A 299 12.62 3.47 13.41
CA PRO A 299 13.51 4.63 13.38
C PRO A 299 12.88 5.93 13.92
N VAL A 300 11.57 6.11 13.76
CA VAL A 300 10.86 7.29 14.31
C VAL A 300 10.88 7.29 15.83
N VAL A 301 10.89 6.12 16.46
CA VAL A 301 10.94 5.98 17.92
C VAL A 301 12.38 6.02 18.42
N ASP A 302 13.26 5.24 17.80
CA ASP A 302 14.59 4.96 18.35
C ASP A 302 15.66 5.96 17.88
N LYS A 303 15.59 6.40 16.61
CA LYS A 303 16.66 7.18 15.97
C LYS A 303 16.35 8.67 15.90
N LEU A 304 15.09 9.02 15.64
CA LEU A 304 14.69 10.41 15.47
C LEU A 304 15.07 11.30 16.67
N PRO A 305 14.85 10.91 17.94
CA PRO A 305 15.19 11.78 19.07
C PRO A 305 16.70 12.05 19.18
N ALA A 306 17.53 11.03 18.95
CA ALA A 306 18.99 11.16 18.97
C ALA A 306 19.48 12.03 17.81
N MET A 307 19.00 11.76 16.59
CA MET A 307 19.33 12.52 15.39
C MET A 307 18.97 14.01 15.52
N LEU A 308 17.78 14.31 16.04
CA LEU A 308 17.36 15.70 16.25
C LEU A 308 18.22 16.38 17.31
N ARG A 309 18.59 15.68 18.39
CA ARG A 309 19.46 16.25 19.42
C ARG A 309 20.83 16.58 18.85
N GLU A 310 21.47 15.65 18.14
CA GLU A 310 22.80 15.86 17.54
C GLU A 310 22.78 16.98 16.47
N ASP A 311 21.75 17.02 15.61
CA ASP A 311 21.64 18.07 14.58
C ASP A 311 21.36 19.45 15.18
N LEU A 312 20.66 19.51 16.32
CA LEU A 312 20.46 20.76 17.05
C LEU A 312 21.71 21.17 17.82
N GLU A 313 22.35 20.27 18.59
CA GLU A 313 23.58 20.58 19.33
C GLU A 313 24.67 21.11 18.36
N SER A 314 24.91 20.41 17.26
CA SER A 314 25.87 20.87 16.24
C SER A 314 25.50 22.21 15.58
N ALA A 315 24.21 22.51 15.40
CA ALA A 315 23.77 23.77 14.82
C ALA A 315 23.81 24.94 15.80
N PHE A 316 23.75 24.68 17.11
CA PHE A 316 23.71 25.68 18.17
C PHE A 316 25.01 25.77 18.99
N ASP A 317 26.02 24.94 18.72
CA ASP A 317 27.37 25.11 19.30
C ASP A 317 27.97 26.50 18.94
N ASP A 318 27.55 27.08 17.81
CA ASP A 318 27.86 28.46 17.39
C ASP A 318 26.68 29.40 17.69
N LEU A 319 26.31 29.53 18.97
CA LEU A 319 25.22 30.41 19.46
C LEU A 319 25.32 31.86 18.94
N ASP A 320 26.55 32.34 18.69
CA ASP A 320 26.84 33.68 18.18
C ASP A 320 26.39 33.90 16.72
N ASN A 321 26.25 32.83 15.92
CA ASN A 321 25.77 32.90 14.54
C ASN A 321 24.23 32.79 14.43
N VAL A 322 23.57 32.13 15.39
CA VAL A 322 22.12 31.85 15.33
C VAL A 322 21.28 32.97 15.93
N PHE A 323 21.81 33.64 16.96
CA PHE A 323 21.24 34.85 17.52
C PHE A 323 22.21 35.99 17.25
N ASP A 324 22.15 36.59 16.05
CA ASP A 324 22.84 37.87 15.79
C ASP A 324 22.12 38.99 16.57
N ILE A 325 22.36 38.98 17.88
CA ILE A 325 21.87 39.94 18.87
C ILE A 325 22.26 41.34 18.42
N THR A 326 23.41 41.49 17.78
CA THR A 326 23.91 42.74 17.21
C THR A 326 22.99 43.27 16.10
N GLN A 327 22.62 42.43 15.14
CA GLN A 327 21.68 42.81 14.08
C GLN A 327 20.28 43.08 14.62
N LEU A 328 19.83 42.30 15.62
CA LEU A 328 18.54 42.49 16.29
C LEU A 328 18.50 43.84 17.04
N ILE A 329 19.53 44.14 17.84
CA ILE A 329 19.68 45.41 18.57
C ILE A 329 19.73 46.57 17.59
N HIS A 330 20.47 46.43 16.48
CA HIS A 330 20.55 47.48 15.47
C HIS A 330 19.19 47.73 14.80
N SER A 331 18.47 46.66 14.43
CA SER A 331 17.12 46.70 13.84
C SER A 331 16.09 47.33 14.78
N LEU A 332 16.04 46.89 16.04
CA LEU A 332 15.17 47.46 17.07
C LEU A 332 15.54 48.91 17.37
N GLY A 333 16.83 49.23 17.45
CA GLY A 333 17.32 50.59 17.63
C GLY A 333 16.94 51.50 16.46
N GLN A 334 16.92 50.99 15.22
CA GLN A 334 16.47 51.73 14.05
C GLN A 334 14.94 51.95 14.07
N ARG A 335 14.15 50.92 14.40
CA ARG A 335 12.69 51.05 14.58
C ARG A 335 12.33 52.05 15.67
N LYS A 336 13.01 52.00 16.83
CA LYS A 336 12.83 52.97 17.91
C LYS A 336 13.08 54.39 17.43
N ARG A 337 14.19 54.64 16.74
CA ARG A 337 14.52 55.97 16.18
C ARG A 337 13.46 56.46 15.19
N VAL A 338 12.98 55.59 14.29
CA VAL A 338 11.92 55.95 13.33
C VAL A 338 10.62 56.32 14.04
N LEU A 339 10.21 55.53 15.03
CA LEU A 339 9.02 55.80 15.85
C LEU A 339 9.14 57.11 16.63
N GLU A 340 10.32 57.42 17.19
CA GLU A 340 10.56 58.69 17.88
C GLU A 340 10.47 59.90 16.93
N ILE A 341 10.96 59.76 15.70
CA ILE A 341 10.85 60.81 14.67
C ILE A 341 9.39 61.02 14.27
N GLU A 342 8.64 59.94 14.03
CA GLU A 342 7.20 60.00 13.71
C GLU A 342 6.40 60.61 14.87
N LEU A 343 6.69 60.24 16.11
CA LEU A 343 6.05 60.81 17.28
C LEU A 343 6.30 62.33 17.40
N LYS A 344 7.53 62.78 17.15
CA LYS A 344 7.85 64.23 17.09
C LYS A 344 7.15 64.94 15.93
N ARG A 345 6.93 64.25 14.80
CA ARG A 345 6.17 64.78 13.66
C ARG A 345 4.70 64.94 14.00
N VAL A 346 4.08 63.91 14.58
CA VAL A 346 2.68 63.92 15.01
C VAL A 346 2.44 64.99 16.09
N GLN A 347 3.36 65.14 17.04
CA GLN A 347 3.29 66.21 18.04
C GLN A 347 3.33 67.61 17.41
N ARG A 348 4.23 67.85 16.45
CA ARG A 348 4.28 69.11 15.70
C ARG A 348 2.99 69.36 14.92
N LEU A 349 2.44 68.31 14.30
CA LEU A 349 1.18 68.41 13.57
C LEU A 349 0.01 68.74 14.50
N LYS A 350 -0.05 68.11 15.67
CA LYS A 350 -1.03 68.41 16.73
C LYS A 350 -0.95 69.87 17.19
N MET A 351 0.26 70.41 17.37
CA MET A 351 0.44 71.83 17.73
C MET A 351 -0.03 72.77 16.62
N LYS A 352 0.23 72.44 15.35
CA LYS A 352 -0.28 73.22 14.21
C LYS A 352 -1.80 73.19 14.12
N PHE A 353 -2.42 72.02 14.27
CA PHE A 353 -3.89 71.91 14.31
C PHE A 353 -4.48 72.69 15.48
N ARG A 354 -3.83 72.68 16.64
CA ARG A 354 -4.25 73.49 17.78
C ARG A 354 -4.19 74.99 17.48
N GLN A 355 -3.10 75.48 16.88
CA GLN A 355 -2.99 76.89 16.47
C GLN A 355 -4.04 77.29 15.44
N ILE A 356 -4.29 76.44 14.43
CA ILE A 356 -5.34 76.68 13.43
C ILE A 356 -6.72 76.72 14.10
N HIS A 357 -6.97 75.79 15.03
CA HIS A 357 -8.22 75.77 15.79
C HIS A 357 -8.38 77.05 16.62
N GLU A 358 -7.36 77.47 17.36
CA GLU A 358 -7.37 78.73 18.14
C GLU A 358 -7.61 79.96 17.25
N GLN A 359 -7.01 80.02 16.05
CA GLN A 359 -7.24 81.08 15.06
C GLN A 359 -8.68 81.07 14.52
N LEU A 360 -9.23 79.91 14.19
CA LEU A 360 -10.61 79.75 13.71
C LEU A 360 -11.62 80.13 14.79
N THR A 361 -11.39 79.71 16.04
CA THR A 361 -12.26 80.05 17.17
C THR A 361 -12.22 81.54 17.48
N CYS A 362 -11.04 82.18 17.43
CA CYS A 362 -10.93 83.64 17.54
C CYS A 362 -11.67 84.37 16.40
N HIS A 363 -11.56 83.89 15.16
CA HIS A 363 -12.30 84.48 14.02
C HIS A 363 -13.81 84.31 14.17
N GLN A 364 -14.29 83.13 14.61
CA GLN A 364 -15.72 82.88 14.86
C GLN A 364 -16.29 83.78 15.97
N VAL A 365 -15.54 84.03 17.04
CA VAL A 365 -15.92 84.96 18.11
C VAL A 365 -15.97 86.40 17.59
N ARG A 366 -15.03 86.81 16.73
CA ARG A 366 -15.03 88.14 16.10
C ARG A 366 -16.22 88.33 15.15
N THR A 367 -16.55 87.33 14.33
CA THR A 367 -17.74 87.42 13.44
C THR A 367 -19.06 87.44 14.21
N LYS A 368 -19.15 86.78 15.38
CA LYS A 368 -20.36 86.87 16.24
C LYS A 368 -20.49 88.23 16.96
N ALA A 369 -19.36 88.85 17.31
CA ALA A 369 -19.34 90.18 17.94
C ALA A 369 -19.68 91.33 16.96
N PHE A 370 -19.50 91.13 15.65
CA PHE A 370 -19.91 92.08 14.60
C PHE A 370 -21.33 91.84 14.06
N SER A 371 -22.01 90.78 14.51
CA SER A 371 -23.39 90.44 14.10
C SER A 371 -24.41 90.57 15.24
N SER A 372 -24.06 91.28 16.33
CA SER A 372 -24.96 91.71 17.41
C SER A 372 -24.98 93.24 17.42
#